data_AF-A0A963W2F1-F1
#
_entry.id   AF-A0A963W2F1-F1
#
_cell.length_a   1.000
_cell.length_b   1.000
_cell.length_c   1.000
_cell.angle_alpha   90.00
_cell.angle_beta   90.00
_cell.angle_gamma   90.00
#
_symmetry.space_group_name_H-M   'P 1'
#
loop_
_entity.id
_entity.type
_entity.pdbx_description
1 polymer ?
#
loop_
_entity_poly.entity_id
_entity_poly.type
_entity_poly.pdbx_seq_one_letter_code
_entity_poly.pdbx_strand_id
1 'polypeptide(L)' 'ADPQVQAREMRVTIPHPGGGSLDIVASPMRFSATPIQDYRCPPPMGEGTDEVLSGWLGYDEAKIAELRASGAV' A
#
# COMPACT_ATOMS: atom_id res chain seq x y z
N ALA A 1 -28.15 -4.74 1.38
CA ALA A 1 -26.85 -4.90 0.69
C ALA A 1 -27.10 -5.66 -0.60
N ASP A 2 -26.35 -5.36 -1.67
CA ASP A 2 -26.53 -6.04 -2.95
C ASP A 2 -26.08 -7.51 -2.87
N PRO A 3 -26.89 -8.49 -3.35
CA PRO A 3 -26.56 -9.91 -3.24
C PRO A 3 -25.25 -10.30 -3.94
N GLN A 4 -24.89 -9.66 -5.06
CA GLN A 4 -23.64 -9.97 -5.77
C GLN A 4 -22.42 -9.47 -5.02
N VAL A 5 -22.52 -8.28 -4.40
CA VAL A 5 -21.44 -7.72 -3.56
C VAL A 5 -21.13 -8.66 -2.39
N GLN A 6 -22.14 -9.26 -1.77
CA GLN A 6 -21.97 -10.21 -0.68
C GLN A 6 -21.46 -11.57 -1.17
N ALA A 7 -22.08 -12.13 -2.20
CA ALA A 7 -21.71 -13.44 -2.75
C ALA A 7 -20.26 -13.49 -3.26
N ARG A 8 -19.71 -12.33 -3.65
CA ARG A 8 -18.35 -12.19 -4.15
C ARG A 8 -17.36 -11.63 -3.14
N GLU A 9 -17.81 -11.35 -1.91
CA GLU A 9 -16.96 -10.80 -0.83
C GLU A 9 -16.27 -9.50 -1.25
N MET A 10 -17.00 -8.63 -1.96
CA MET A 10 -16.44 -7.43 -2.59
C MET A 10 -16.03 -6.35 -1.59
N ARG A 11 -16.33 -6.51 -0.31
CA ARG A 11 -15.93 -5.57 0.75
C ARG A 11 -14.84 -6.22 1.59
N VAL A 12 -13.66 -5.61 1.59
CA VAL A 12 -12.53 -6.01 2.43
C VAL A 12 -12.31 -4.92 3.46
N THR A 13 -12.31 -5.30 4.73
CA THR A 13 -12.00 -4.38 5.83
C THR A 13 -10.54 -4.56 6.21
N ILE A 14 -9.77 -3.46 6.19
CA ILE A 14 -8.33 -3.45 6.50
C ILE A 14 -8.03 -2.46 7.63
N PRO A 15 -7.01 -2.73 8.48
CA PRO A 15 -6.59 -1.77 9.51
C PRO A 15 -5.93 -0.55 8.87
N HIS A 16 -6.21 0.64 9.40
CA HIS A 16 -5.59 1.89 8.95
C HIS A 16 -4.49 2.33 9.94
N PRO A 17 -3.26 2.67 9.49
CA PRO A 17 -2.15 3.04 10.38
C PRO A 17 -2.43 4.24 11.29
N GLY A 18 -3.24 5.20 10.82
CA GLY A 18 -3.74 6.33 11.61
C GLY A 18 -4.83 5.99 12.64
N GLY A 19 -5.12 4.70 12.84
CA GLY A 19 -6.18 4.20 13.71
C GLY A 19 -7.46 3.81 12.97
N GLY A 20 -8.22 2.88 13.56
CA GLY A 20 -9.46 2.37 12.99
C GLY A 20 -9.27 1.40 11.81
N SER A 21 -10.30 1.30 10.98
CA SER A 21 -10.34 0.41 9.81
C SER A 21 -10.98 1.09 8.61
N LEU A 22 -10.55 0.70 7.41
CA LEU A 22 -11.07 1.17 6.14
C LEU A 22 -11.73 0.00 5.40
N ASP A 23 -12.90 0.24 4.84
CA ASP A 23 -13.51 -0.67 3.86
C ASP A 23 -13.02 -0.30 2.45
N ILE A 24 -12.46 -1.28 1.76
CA ILE A 24 -12.05 -1.15 0.35
C ILE A 24 -12.80 -2.17 -0.52
N VAL A 25 -12.81 -1.89 -1.82
CA VAL A 25 -13.42 -2.78 -2.80
C VAL A 25 -12.42 -3.86 -3.21
N ALA A 26 -12.80 -5.12 -3.07
CA ALA A 26 -12.00 -6.25 -3.53
C ALA A 26 -11.86 -6.23 -5.06
N SER A 27 -10.84 -6.92 -5.57
CA SER A 27 -10.72 -7.11 -7.01
C SER A 27 -11.88 -7.97 -7.51
N PRO A 28 -12.56 -7.60 -8.61
CA PRO A 28 -13.63 -8.43 -9.17
C PRO A 28 -13.10 -9.73 -9.80
N MET A 29 -11.81 -9.76 -10.15
CA MET A 29 -11.13 -10.89 -10.78
C MET A 29 -10.76 -11.95 -9.75
N ARG A 30 -11.09 -13.21 -10.04
CA ARG A 30 -10.67 -14.38 -9.24
C ARG A 30 -9.73 -15.25 -10.06
N PHE A 31 -8.52 -15.44 -9.54
CA PHE A 31 -7.50 -16.27 -10.16
C PHE A 31 -7.37 -17.58 -9.39
N SER A 32 -7.50 -18.71 -10.08
CA SER A 32 -7.47 -20.05 -9.45
C SER A 32 -6.07 -20.46 -8.98
N ALA A 33 -5.03 -20.10 -9.74
CA ALA A 33 -3.64 -20.44 -9.41
C ALA A 33 -2.95 -19.40 -8.51
N THR A 34 -3.33 -18.13 -8.63
CA THR A 34 -2.70 -17.00 -7.92
C THR A 34 -3.77 -16.11 -7.27
N PRO A 35 -4.51 -16.62 -6.27
CA PRO A 35 -5.56 -15.85 -5.61
C PRO A 35 -5.01 -14.56 -5.01
N ILE A 36 -5.77 -13.48 -5.10
CA ILE A 36 -5.42 -12.19 -4.47
C ILE A 36 -5.76 -12.32 -2.98
N GLN A 37 -4.73 -12.35 -2.13
CA GLN A 37 -4.87 -12.48 -0.68
C GLN A 37 -4.54 -11.17 0.05
N ASP A 38 -3.63 -10.38 -0.53
CA ASP A 38 -3.08 -9.20 0.13
C ASP A 38 -3.82 -7.93 -0.27
N TYR A 39 -4.55 -7.37 0.69
CA TYR A 39 -5.11 -6.03 0.64
C TYR A 39 -4.44 -5.20 1.72
N ARG A 40 -3.80 -4.10 1.32
CA ARG A 40 -3.07 -3.22 2.24
C ARG A 40 -3.66 -1.82 2.20
N CYS A 41 -3.51 -1.12 3.32
CA CYS A 41 -3.90 0.28 3.40
C CYS A 41 -3.08 1.09 2.40
N PRO A 42 -3.66 2.12 1.75
CA PRO A 42 -2.86 3.08 1.02
C PRO A 42 -1.71 3.60 1.91
N PRO A 43 -0.48 3.65 1.39
CA PRO A 43 0.67 4.06 2.20
C PRO A 43 0.55 5.55 2.55
N PRO A 44 0.92 5.98 3.77
CA PRO A 44 1.21 7.38 4.05
C PRO A 44 2.24 7.97 3.09
N MET A 45 2.21 9.30 2.99
CA MET A 45 3.21 10.06 2.25
C MET A 45 4.62 9.70 2.72
N GLY A 46 5.45 9.23 1.79
CA GLY A 46 6.86 8.95 2.04
C GLY A 46 7.21 7.57 2.58
N GLU A 47 6.25 6.65 2.81
CA GLU A 47 6.54 5.32 3.37
C GLU A 47 7.59 4.52 2.58
N GLY A 48 7.57 4.64 1.25
CA GLY A 48 8.49 3.94 0.35
C GLY A 48 9.74 4.73 -0.06
N THR A 49 9.94 5.95 0.45
CA THR A 49 11.02 6.84 -0.03
C THR A 49 12.40 6.22 0.20
N ASP A 50 12.67 5.71 1.41
CA ASP A 50 13.98 5.15 1.75
C ASP A 50 14.27 3.83 1.04
N GLU A 51 13.25 2.97 0.87
CA GLU A 51 13.38 1.71 0.13
C GLU A 51 13.80 1.96 -1.31
N VAL A 52 13.19 2.95 -1.98
CA VAL A 52 13.52 3.29 -3.36
C VAL A 52 14.89 3.94 -3.45
N LEU A 53 15.18 4.95 -2.62
CA LEU A 53 16.44 5.69 -2.69
C LEU A 53 17.64 4.78 -2.37
N SER A 54 17.56 3.97 -1.32
CA SER A 54 18.67 3.08 -0.94
C SER A 54 18.68 1.78 -1.74
N GLY A 55 17.55 1.09 -1.83
CA GLY A 55 17.48 -0.25 -2.41
C GLY A 55 17.52 -0.24 -3.93
N TRP A 56 16.80 0.68 -4.58
CA TRP A 56 16.65 0.67 -6.04
C TRP A 56 17.66 1.61 -6.71
N LEU A 57 17.93 2.77 -6.09
CA LEU A 57 18.84 3.78 -6.64
C LEU A 57 20.26 3.69 -6.05
N GLY A 58 20.46 2.89 -4.98
CA GLY A 58 21.78 2.67 -4.40
C GLY A 58 22.36 3.90 -3.69
N TYR A 59 21.52 4.83 -3.24
CA TYR A 59 22.00 6.01 -2.52
C TYR A 59 22.41 5.62 -1.11
N ASP A 60 23.56 6.15 -0.69
CA ASP A 60 24.03 6.02 0.68
C ASP A 60 23.30 6.99 1.62
N GLU A 61 23.51 6.81 2.92
CA GLU A 61 22.89 7.64 3.95
C GLU A 61 23.25 9.13 3.80
N ALA A 62 24.47 9.42 3.35
CA ALA A 62 24.93 10.78 3.16
C ALA A 62 24.14 11.49 2.05
N LYS A 63 23.92 10.79 0.92
CA LYS A 63 23.14 11.32 -0.20
C LYS A 63 21.67 11.50 0.16
N ILE A 64 21.08 10.55 0.88
CA ILE A 64 19.69 10.65 1.33
C ILE A 64 19.51 11.83 2.29
N ALA A 65 20.46 12.04 3.21
CA ALA A 65 20.45 13.18 4.13
C ALA A 65 20.53 14.52 3.38
N GLU A 66 21.34 14.63 2.32
CA GLU A 66 21.42 15.82 1.46
C GLU A 66 20.07 16.13 0.79
N LEU A 67 19.39 15.11 0.26
CA LEU A 67 18.10 15.27 -0.40
C LEU A 67 17.02 15.76 0.58
N ARG A 68 17.01 15.22 1.81
CA ARG A 68 16.12 15.69 2.88
C ARG A 68 16.43 17.13 3.29
N ALA A 69 17.72 17.46 3.43
CA ALA A 69 18.14 18.82 3.82
C ALA A 69 17.78 19.87 2.77
N SER A 70 17.76 19.50 1.48
CA SER A 70 17.36 20.38 0.38
C SER A 70 15.84 20.45 0.16
N GLY A 71 15.05 19.62 0.86
CA GLY A 71 13.60 19.53 0.69
C GLY A 71 13.17 18.91 -0.64
N ALA A 72 14.08 18.21 -1.32
CA ALA A 72 13.79 17.50 -2.56
C ALA A 72 12.98 16.21 -2.33
N VAL A 73 13.05 15.66 -1.11
CA VAL A 73 12.31 14.48 -0.63
C VAL A 73 11.85 14.67 0.81
#